data_AF-A0A7Y9W6P0-F1
#
_entry.id   AF-A0A7Y9W6P0-F1
#
_cell.length_a   1.000
_cell.length_b   1.000
_cell.length_c   1.000
_cell.angle_alpha   90.00
_cell.angle_beta   90.00
_cell.angle_gamma   90.00
#
_symmetry.space_group_name_H-M   'P 1'
#
loop_
_entity.id
_entity.type
_entity.pdbx_description
1 polymer ?
#
loop_
_entity_poly.entity_id
_entity_poly.type
_entity_poly.pdbx_seq_one_letter_code
_entity_poly.pdbx_strand_id
1 'polypeptide(L)'
;MRTDPVRLKLEELLDANARFDLAARGTTNHCPMALVALAEMGASAERLQAFFDRWEREYALSAPPVEMAIAREDWSRQLGNAAAFGALRLLFLDWITEVGSVPVIVAVLNEVPFAPATLAFHALIRLAYGIEAVHSGEIAAGPGVVSFFASAC
;
A
#
# COMPACT_ATOMS: atom_id res chain seq x y z
N MET A 1 -23.56 7.79 -14.21
CA MET A 1 -22.29 8.31 -13.65
C MET A 1 -21.30 8.35 -14.79
N ARG A 2 -20.73 9.52 -15.15
CA ARG A 2 -19.77 9.60 -16.25
C ARG A 2 -18.44 9.07 -15.72
N THR A 3 -17.95 7.96 -16.27
CA THR A 3 -16.69 7.36 -15.84
C THR A 3 -15.55 8.29 -16.20
N ASP A 4 -14.79 8.72 -15.19
CA ASP A 4 -13.62 9.57 -15.39
C ASP A 4 -12.46 8.68 -15.89
N PRO A 5 -11.96 8.88 -17.12
CA PRO A 5 -10.87 8.07 -17.66
C PRO A 5 -9.59 8.16 -16.83
N VAL A 6 -9.34 9.28 -16.13
CA VAL A 6 -8.18 9.42 -15.24
C VAL A 6 -8.36 8.52 -14.01
N ARG A 7 -9.54 8.51 -13.41
CA ARG A 7 -9.85 7.67 -12.24
C ARG A 7 -9.76 6.18 -12.56
N LEU A 8 -10.32 5.75 -13.70
CA LEU A 8 -10.22 4.35 -14.14
C LEU A 8 -8.77 3.93 -14.35
N LYS A 9 -7.97 4.78 -15.00
CA LYS A 9 -6.55 4.50 -15.24
C LYS A 9 -5.77 4.48 -13.92
N LEU A 10 -6.09 5.36 -12.99
CA LEU A 10 -5.48 5.34 -11.65
C LEU A 10 -5.77 4.01 -10.96
N GLU A 11 -7.04 3.58 -10.89
CA GLU A 11 -7.44 2.29 -10.30
C GLU A 11 -6.68 1.12 -10.94
N GLU A 12 -6.62 1.04 -12.28
CA GLU A 12 -5.87 0.01 -13.01
C GLU A 12 -4.38 -0.02 -12.64
N LEU A 13 -3.73 1.15 -12.54
CA LEU A 13 -2.31 1.23 -12.23
C LEU A 13 -2.00 0.93 -10.76
N LEU A 14 -2.93 1.24 -9.84
CA LEU A 14 -2.82 0.86 -8.43
C LEU A 14 -3.00 -0.66 -8.25
N ASP A 15 -3.92 -1.29 -8.97
CA ASP A 15 -4.02 -2.75 -9.02
C ASP A 15 -2.73 -3.38 -9.58
N ALA A 16 -2.20 -2.82 -10.68
CA ALA A 16 -0.96 -3.29 -11.28
C ALA A 16 0.25 -3.14 -10.35
N ASN A 17 0.28 -2.10 -9.51
CA ASN A 17 1.35 -1.87 -8.53
C ASN A 17 1.48 -3.02 -7.50
N ALA A 18 0.44 -3.83 -7.28
CA ALA A 18 0.50 -4.98 -6.39
C ALA A 18 1.52 -6.06 -6.82
N ARG A 19 2.02 -6.01 -8.06
CA ARG A 19 3.10 -6.89 -8.53
C ARG A 19 4.50 -6.46 -8.07
N PHE A 20 4.63 -5.25 -7.53
CA PHE A 20 5.90 -4.70 -7.07
C PHE A 20 6.09 -4.92 -5.57
N ASP A 21 7.34 -5.17 -5.18
CA ASP A 21 7.75 -5.26 -3.79
C ASP A 21 7.49 -3.92 -3.05
N LEU A 22 7.42 -3.98 -1.72
CA LEU A 22 7.50 -2.81 -0.85
C LEU A 22 8.86 -2.10 -1.01
N ALA A 23 9.93 -2.86 -1.24
CA ALA A 23 11.23 -2.32 -1.58
C ALA A 23 11.32 -1.87 -3.05
N ALA A 24 12.09 -0.82 -3.31
CA ALA A 24 12.42 -0.34 -4.65
C ALA A 24 13.91 0.00 -4.72
N ARG A 25 14.46 0.18 -5.94
CA ARG A 25 15.89 0.50 -6.10
C ARG A 25 16.21 1.85 -5.44
N GLY A 26 16.94 1.80 -4.32
CA GLY A 26 17.36 2.98 -3.58
C GLY A 26 16.27 3.68 -2.76
N THR A 27 15.08 3.07 -2.59
CA THR A 27 13.97 3.67 -1.83
C THR A 27 12.90 2.61 -1.48
N THR A 28 11.79 3.00 -0.84
CA THR A 28 10.56 2.19 -0.76
C THR A 28 9.67 2.44 -1.98
N ASN A 29 8.69 1.58 -2.22
CA ASN A 29 7.80 1.71 -3.36
C ASN A 29 6.84 2.90 -3.20
N HIS A 30 7.20 4.06 -3.74
CA HIS A 30 6.39 5.27 -3.72
C HIS A 30 5.45 5.40 -4.94
N CYS A 31 5.45 4.43 -5.86
CA CYS A 31 4.65 4.48 -7.09
C CYS A 31 3.18 4.87 -6.84
N PRO A 32 2.43 4.19 -5.95
CA PRO A 32 1.01 4.48 -5.80
C PRO A 32 0.76 5.86 -5.21
N MET A 33 1.59 6.32 -4.27
CA MET A 33 1.49 7.67 -3.71
C MET A 33 1.71 8.73 -4.80
N ALA A 34 2.71 8.53 -5.66
CA ALA A 34 2.99 9.46 -6.74
C ALA A 34 1.90 9.45 -7.83
N LEU A 35 1.31 8.28 -8.14
CA LEU A 35 0.20 8.18 -9.08
C LEU A 35 -1.03 8.94 -8.58
N VAL A 36 -1.42 8.75 -7.31
CA VAL A 36 -2.56 9.46 -6.73
C VAL A 36 -2.28 10.95 -6.71
N ALA A 37 -1.09 11.39 -6.26
CA ALA A 37 -0.73 12.80 -6.28
C ALA A 37 -0.78 13.41 -7.69
N LEU A 38 -0.30 12.70 -8.72
CA LEU A 38 -0.36 13.15 -10.11
C LEU A 38 -1.80 13.30 -10.61
N ALA A 39 -2.67 12.34 -10.30
CA ALA A 39 -4.08 12.39 -10.66
C ALA A 39 -4.77 13.61 -10.01
N GLU A 40 -4.54 13.83 -8.71
CA GLU A 40 -5.09 14.97 -7.96
C GLU A 40 -4.56 16.32 -8.46
N MET A 41 -3.34 16.35 -9.01
CA MET A 41 -2.78 17.53 -9.68
C MET A 41 -3.32 17.74 -11.12
N GLY A 42 -4.23 16.88 -11.60
CA GLY A 42 -4.87 17.00 -12.91
C GLY A 42 -4.06 16.39 -14.06
N ALA A 43 -3.20 15.41 -13.79
CA ALA A 43 -2.52 14.66 -14.85
C ALA A 43 -3.51 13.85 -15.71
N SER A 44 -3.21 13.70 -16.99
CA SER A 44 -3.98 12.84 -17.89
C SER A 44 -3.71 11.35 -17.65
N ALA A 45 -4.60 10.48 -18.12
CA ALA A 45 -4.43 9.02 -18.05
C ALA A 45 -3.11 8.56 -18.72
N GLU A 46 -2.73 9.17 -19.84
CA GLU A 46 -1.47 8.87 -20.54
C GLU A 46 -0.26 9.28 -19.70
N ARG A 47 -0.36 10.38 -18.95
CA ARG A 47 0.70 10.83 -18.05
C ARG A 47 0.87 9.88 -16.87
N LEU A 48 -0.22 9.35 -16.33
CA LEU A 48 -0.18 8.32 -15.28
C LEU A 48 0.49 7.04 -15.79
N GLN A 49 0.11 6.56 -16.98
CA GLN A 49 0.74 5.40 -17.61
C GLN A 49 2.23 5.62 -17.84
N ALA A 50 2.62 6.76 -18.44
CA ALA A 50 4.02 7.06 -18.71
C ALA A 50 4.86 7.15 -17.42
N PHE A 51 4.28 7.65 -16.32
CA PHE A 51 4.92 7.64 -15.02
C PHE A 51 5.12 6.21 -14.51
N PHE A 52 4.08 5.37 -14.55
CA PHE A 52 4.12 3.99 -14.09
C PHE A 52 5.15 3.17 -14.87
N ASP A 53 5.16 3.27 -16.21
CA ASP A 53 6.11 2.55 -17.05
C ASP A 53 7.55 2.95 -16.76
N ARG A 54 7.80 4.24 -16.49
CA ARG A 54 9.12 4.72 -16.06
C ARG A 54 9.49 4.15 -14.69
N TRP A 55 8.55 4.22 -13.73
CA TRP A 55 8.76 3.68 -12.39
C TRP A 55 9.13 2.20 -12.43
N GLU A 56 8.41 1.41 -13.22
CA GLU A 56 8.66 -0.01 -13.40
C GLU A 56 10.06 -0.30 -13.92
N ARG A 57 10.50 0.43 -14.96
CA ARG A 57 11.84 0.24 -15.55
C ARG A 57 12.97 0.65 -14.62
N GLU A 58 12.80 1.73 -13.87
CA GLU A 58 13.90 2.38 -13.13
C GLU A 58 13.99 1.94 -11.67
N TYR A 59 12.86 1.67 -11.01
CA TYR A 59 12.79 1.52 -9.56
C TYR A 59 12.15 0.22 -9.08
N ALA A 60 11.20 -0.34 -9.81
CA ALA A 60 10.43 -1.47 -9.32
C ALA A 60 11.28 -2.74 -9.14
N LEU A 61 10.94 -3.48 -8.09
CA LEU A 61 11.37 -4.85 -7.84
C LEU A 61 10.11 -5.72 -7.85
N SER A 62 10.20 -6.95 -8.34
CA SER A 62 9.07 -7.89 -8.31
C SER A 62 8.77 -8.30 -6.88
N ALA A 63 7.49 -8.30 -6.49
CA ALA A 63 7.07 -8.82 -5.20
C ALA A 63 7.45 -10.32 -5.08
N PRO A 64 7.98 -10.76 -3.94
CA PRO A 64 8.22 -12.18 -3.70
C PRO A 64 6.89 -12.94 -3.66
N PRO A 65 6.89 -14.25 -3.99
CA PRO A 65 5.70 -15.08 -3.84
C PRO A 65 5.24 -15.10 -2.38
N VAL A 66 3.93 -15.12 -2.17
CA VAL A 66 3.35 -15.29 -0.82
C VAL A 66 3.28 -16.78 -0.50
N GLU A 67 4.19 -17.23 0.36
CA GLU A 67 4.32 -18.66 0.71
C GLU A 67 3.51 -19.06 1.95
N MET A 68 2.95 -18.09 2.68
CA MET A 68 2.20 -18.34 3.91
C MET A 68 0.93 -17.49 3.98
N ALA A 69 -0.10 -18.05 4.61
CA ALA A 69 -1.27 -17.30 5.05
C ALA A 69 -1.09 -16.92 6.53
N ILE A 70 -1.50 -15.71 6.90
CA ILE A 70 -1.50 -15.23 8.28
C ILE A 70 -2.96 -15.23 8.75
N ALA A 71 -3.24 -15.87 9.89
CA ALA A 71 -4.55 -15.81 10.50
C ALA A 71 -4.84 -14.41 11.06
N ARG A 72 -6.12 -13.99 11.07
CA ARG A 72 -6.53 -12.67 11.58
C ARG A 72 -6.14 -12.48 13.05
N GLU A 73 -6.06 -13.53 13.85
CA GLU A 73 -5.71 -13.45 15.26
C GLU A 73 -4.19 -13.26 15.47
N ASP A 74 -3.39 -13.54 14.44
CA ASP A 74 -1.93 -13.58 14.52
C ASP A 74 -1.23 -12.42 13.78
N TRP A 75 -1.97 -11.56 13.08
CA TRP A 75 -1.36 -10.50 12.24
C TRP A 75 -0.44 -9.58 13.01
N SER A 76 -0.79 -9.23 14.26
CA SER A 76 -0.01 -8.29 15.08
C SER A 76 1.36 -8.86 15.47
N ARG A 77 1.51 -10.19 15.48
CA ARG A 77 2.80 -10.87 15.72
C ARG A 77 3.77 -10.72 14.54
N GLN A 78 3.26 -10.32 13.38
CA GLN A 78 4.04 -10.10 12.17
C GLN A 78 4.41 -8.63 11.96
N LEU A 79 4.05 -7.75 12.91
CA LEU A 79 4.60 -6.39 12.98
C LEU A 79 6.11 -6.46 13.16
N GLY A 80 6.88 -5.73 12.36
CA GLY A 80 8.34 -5.82 12.30
C GLY A 80 8.84 -6.66 11.11
N ASN A 81 8.01 -7.53 10.55
CA ASN A 81 8.46 -8.57 9.61
C ASN A 81 8.21 -8.17 8.15
N ALA A 82 9.25 -7.66 7.49
CA ALA A 82 9.23 -7.31 6.08
C ALA A 82 8.81 -8.47 5.16
N ALA A 83 9.23 -9.70 5.47
CA ALA A 83 8.90 -10.88 4.68
C ALA A 83 7.40 -11.24 4.76
N ALA A 84 6.72 -10.80 5.82
CA ALA A 84 5.28 -11.00 6.00
C ALA A 84 4.43 -9.99 5.22
N PHE A 85 5.02 -8.95 4.61
CA PHE A 85 4.28 -7.87 3.95
C PHE A 85 3.25 -8.38 2.93
N GLY A 86 3.66 -9.29 2.04
CA GLY A 86 2.77 -9.84 1.02
C GLY A 86 1.56 -10.57 1.61
N ALA A 87 1.79 -11.39 2.64
CA ALA A 87 0.76 -12.13 3.35
C ALA A 87 -0.17 -11.22 4.18
N LEU A 88 0.39 -10.23 4.88
CA LEU A 88 -0.36 -9.23 5.64
C LEU A 88 -1.27 -8.40 4.73
N ARG A 89 -0.76 -7.96 3.56
CA ARG A 89 -1.55 -7.21 2.58
C ARG A 89 -2.75 -8.03 2.09
N LEU A 90 -2.56 -9.32 1.79
CA LEU A 90 -3.68 -10.19 1.38
C LEU A 90 -4.69 -10.37 2.51
N LEU A 91 -4.24 -10.65 3.73
CA LEU A 91 -5.12 -10.74 4.90
C LEU A 91 -5.94 -9.47 5.11
N PHE A 92 -5.31 -8.29 5.05
CA PHE A 92 -6.02 -7.03 5.22
C PHE A 92 -6.97 -6.74 4.07
N LEU A 93 -6.62 -7.10 2.83
CA LEU A 93 -7.53 -6.96 1.70
C LEU A 93 -8.79 -7.83 1.86
N ASP A 94 -8.61 -9.08 2.28
CA ASP A 94 -9.73 -9.99 2.57
C ASP A 94 -10.59 -9.44 3.71
N TRP A 95 -9.96 -8.95 4.79
CA TRP A 95 -10.67 -8.33 5.91
C TRP A 95 -11.45 -7.08 5.50
N ILE A 96 -10.84 -6.19 4.70
CA ILE A 96 -11.50 -5.00 4.18
C ILE A 96 -12.70 -5.37 3.31
N THR A 97 -12.59 -6.45 2.53
CA THR A 97 -13.69 -6.95 1.69
C THR A 97 -14.88 -7.42 2.53
N GLU A 98 -14.63 -8.02 3.70
CA GLU A 98 -15.68 -8.50 4.60
C GLU A 98 -16.39 -7.39 5.38
N VAL A 99 -15.65 -6.42 5.94
CA VAL A 99 -16.19 -5.48 6.94
C VAL A 99 -16.02 -4.00 6.57
N GLY A 100 -15.41 -3.70 5.43
CA GLY A 100 -15.03 -2.36 5.00
C GLY A 100 -13.69 -1.90 5.57
N SER A 101 -13.16 -0.79 5.03
CA SER A 101 -11.82 -0.29 5.35
C SER A 101 -11.71 0.32 6.74
N VAL A 102 -12.71 1.10 7.17
CA VAL A 102 -12.66 1.85 8.43
C VAL A 102 -12.48 0.94 9.66
N PRO A 103 -13.26 -0.14 9.85
CA PRO A 103 -13.07 -1.01 11.01
C PRO A 103 -11.69 -1.68 11.04
N VAL A 104 -11.14 -2.05 9.88
CA VAL A 104 -9.79 -2.64 9.77
C VAL A 104 -8.71 -1.63 10.14
N ILE A 105 -8.80 -0.40 9.62
CA ILE A 105 -7.87 0.68 9.96
C ILE A 105 -7.88 0.95 11.47
N VAL A 106 -9.07 1.06 12.08
CA VAL A 106 -9.19 1.28 13.53
C VAL A 106 -8.58 0.12 14.33
N ALA A 107 -8.85 -1.13 13.94
CA ALA A 107 -8.28 -2.29 14.61
C ALA A 107 -6.74 -2.30 14.54
N VAL A 108 -6.16 -1.98 13.38
CA VAL A 108 -4.70 -1.93 13.25
C VAL A 108 -4.10 -0.77 14.04
N LEU A 109 -4.66 0.43 13.93
CA LEU A 109 -4.12 1.62 14.61
C LEU A 109 -4.19 1.51 16.14
N ASN A 110 -5.14 0.75 16.69
CA ASN A 110 -5.21 0.49 18.13
C ASN A 110 -4.12 -0.46 18.64
N GLU A 111 -3.67 -1.40 17.80
CA GLU A 111 -2.67 -2.42 18.17
C GLU A 111 -1.23 -1.99 17.85
N VAL A 112 -1.05 -0.99 16.99
CA VAL A 112 0.28 -0.49 16.62
C VAL A 112 0.78 0.54 17.64
N PRO A 113 1.91 0.28 18.33
CA PRO A 113 2.56 1.30 19.13
C PRO A 113 3.24 2.33 18.21
N PHE A 114 2.71 3.55 18.16
CA PHE A 114 3.38 4.66 17.46
C PHE A 114 4.60 5.13 18.25
N ALA A 115 5.77 4.59 17.91
CA ALA A 115 7.03 5.22 18.26
C ALA A 115 7.29 6.41 17.33
N PRO A 116 7.82 7.56 17.82
CA PRO A 116 8.18 8.70 16.98
C PRO A 116 9.44 8.39 16.16
N ALA A 117 9.31 7.50 15.17
CA ALA A 117 10.33 7.19 14.18
C ALA A 117 9.85 7.68 12.81
N THR A 118 10.75 8.29 12.04
CA THR A 118 10.51 8.93 10.74
C THR A 118 9.78 8.04 9.72
N LEU A 119 9.91 6.71 9.86
CA LEU A 119 9.36 5.72 8.94
C LEU A 119 7.91 5.30 9.28
N ALA A 120 7.44 5.53 10.50
CA ALA A 120 6.02 5.34 10.86
C ALA A 120 5.13 6.33 10.10
N PHE A 121 5.62 7.57 9.87
CA PHE A 121 4.92 8.55 9.06
C PHE A 121 4.80 8.12 7.59
N HIS A 122 5.79 7.40 7.03
CA HIS A 122 5.70 6.89 5.66
C HIS A 122 4.52 5.92 5.49
N ALA A 123 4.32 5.01 6.44
CA ALA A 123 3.17 4.09 6.44
C ALA A 123 1.83 4.83 6.54
N LEU A 124 1.72 5.84 7.42
CA LEU A 124 0.52 6.66 7.56
C LEU A 124 0.22 7.49 6.31
N ILE A 125 1.25 8.10 5.71
CA ILE A 125 1.11 8.86 4.46
C ILE A 125 0.64 7.92 3.35
N ARG A 126 1.23 6.72 3.23
CA ARG A 126 0.80 5.72 2.24
C ARG A 126 -0.66 5.31 2.44
N LEU A 127 -1.05 5.05 3.70
CA LEU A 127 -2.44 4.75 4.05
C LEU A 127 -3.38 5.90 3.63
N ALA A 128 -3.01 7.15 3.91
CA ALA A 128 -3.79 8.31 3.51
C ALA A 128 -4.02 8.34 1.99
N TYR A 129 -2.98 8.13 1.18
CA TYR A 129 -3.15 8.05 -0.29
C TYR A 129 -4.07 6.91 -0.73
N GLY A 130 -4.03 5.76 -0.06
CA GLY A 130 -4.97 4.66 -0.32
C GLY A 130 -6.42 5.05 0.01
N ILE A 131 -6.63 5.80 1.08
CA ILE A 131 -7.94 6.33 1.48
C ILE A 131 -8.44 7.36 0.45
N GLU A 132 -7.60 8.33 0.06
CA GLU A 132 -7.93 9.35 -0.95
C GLU A 132 -8.33 8.70 -2.29
N ALA A 133 -7.58 7.67 -2.71
CA ALA A 133 -7.88 6.92 -3.93
C ALA A 133 -9.10 5.99 -3.81
N VAL A 134 -9.63 5.78 -2.60
CA VAL A 134 -10.66 4.77 -2.30
C VAL A 134 -10.24 3.38 -2.80
N HIS A 135 -8.95 3.06 -2.67
CA HIS A 135 -8.36 1.86 -3.25
C HIS A 135 -8.04 0.81 -2.18
N SER A 136 -8.89 -0.21 -2.04
CA SER A 136 -8.78 -1.25 -1.00
C SER A 136 -7.41 -1.93 -0.97
N GLY A 137 -6.79 -2.19 -2.13
CA GLY A 137 -5.46 -2.79 -2.20
C GLY A 137 -4.35 -1.91 -1.62
N GLU A 138 -4.46 -0.58 -1.79
CA GLU A 138 -3.48 0.36 -1.24
C GLU A 138 -3.77 0.69 0.23
N ILE A 139 -5.05 0.70 0.62
CA ILE A 139 -5.45 0.73 2.02
C ILE A 139 -4.92 -0.51 2.75
N ALA A 140 -4.98 -1.70 2.16
CA ALA A 140 -4.42 -2.92 2.75
C ALA A 140 -2.87 -2.89 2.82
N ALA A 141 -2.22 -2.23 1.86
CA ALA A 141 -0.77 -2.11 1.83
C ALA A 141 -0.22 -1.15 2.89
N GLY A 142 -0.91 -0.05 3.21
CA GLY A 142 -0.49 0.94 4.21
C GLY A 142 -0.16 0.35 5.60
N PRO A 143 -1.10 -0.37 6.24
CA PRO A 143 -0.91 -1.13 7.47
C PRO A 143 0.25 -2.12 7.40
N GLY A 144 0.47 -2.77 6.25
CA GLY A 144 1.62 -3.65 6.02
C GLY A 144 2.97 -2.93 6.12
N VAL A 145 3.02 -1.61 5.88
CA VAL A 145 4.23 -0.79 6.05
C VAL A 145 4.46 -0.36 7.50
N VAL A 146 3.38 -0.29 8.31
CA VAL A 146 3.47 -0.02 9.75
C VAL A 146 4.31 -1.09 10.46
N SER A 147 4.35 -2.28 9.87
CA SER A 147 5.22 -3.41 10.25
C SER A 147 6.72 -3.15 10.05
N PHE A 148 7.21 -2.02 9.53
CA PHE A 148 8.65 -1.96 9.23
C PHE A 148 9.56 -1.72 10.46
N PHE A 149 9.09 -1.21 11.62
CA PHE A 149 10.02 -0.82 12.70
C PHE A 149 9.54 -0.88 14.16
N ALA A 150 8.75 -1.89 14.54
CA ALA A 150 8.62 -2.22 15.97
C ALA A 150 9.94 -2.77 16.58
N SER A 151 10.97 -3.05 15.75
CA SER A 151 12.24 -3.66 16.17
C SER A 151 13.49 -2.78 15.96
N ALA A 152 13.35 -1.48 15.69
CA ALA A 152 14.50 -0.56 15.55
C ALA A 152 14.64 0.46 16.68
N CYS A 153 14.18 0.10 17.88
CA CYS A 153 14.52 0.77 19.14
C CYS A 153 15.00 -0.28 20.14
#